data_AF-A0A829PF22-F1
#
_entry.id   AF-A0A829PF22-F1
#
_cell.length_a   1.000
_cell.length_b   1.000
_cell.length_c   1.000
_cell.angle_alpha   90.00
_cell.angle_beta   90.00
_cell.angle_gamma   90.00
#
_symmetry.space_group_name_H-M   'P 1'
#
loop_
_entity.id
_entity.type
_entity.pdbx_description
1 polymer ?
#
loop_
_entity_poly.entity_id
_entity_poly.type
_entity_poly.pdbx_seq_one_letter_code
_entity_poly.pdbx_strand_id
1 'polypeptide(L)'
;MMDMHPSGPLPSEIYWRRRALAIGVVVVVVAIVAAVIFALVGGSAGADTKAAEKPAESAAPAGKPVILPPNEINKPADKPAEAPVHDGPPIAKPELVPPVALNPGDDCPDATLAVKASTDKPSYLAGEQPKFTMVVTNIGLVQCKRDVGAAVLAASVFSVDNKRIWANLDCAPSQESSIKSFNPGEQVTTEVTWTGMGSAPNCPLPRPAIGPGTYSLVVQLGDLRSAPVPFIIGEKPADAPPPAAPPA
;
A
#
# COMPACT_ATOMS: atom_id res chain seq x y z
N MET A 1 34.44 2.77 -22.46
CA MET A 1 35.22 3.74 -21.68
C MET A 1 34.21 4.57 -20.90
N MET A 2 34.23 4.42 -19.57
CA MET A 2 33.55 5.21 -18.53
C MET A 2 32.01 5.09 -18.47
N ASP A 3 31.40 4.42 -17.49
CA ASP A 3 31.33 4.66 -16.03
C ASP A 3 30.28 5.69 -15.60
N MET A 4 29.42 5.21 -14.69
CA MET A 4 28.72 5.93 -13.61
C MET A 4 27.72 7.04 -13.96
N HIS A 5 26.44 6.68 -13.94
CA HIS A 5 25.44 7.56 -13.34
C HIS A 5 25.21 7.13 -11.88
N PRO A 6 25.61 7.95 -10.89
CA PRO A 6 25.45 7.63 -9.49
C PRO A 6 23.98 7.74 -9.09
N SER A 7 23.43 6.63 -8.56
CA SER A 7 22.20 6.64 -7.79
C SER A 7 22.43 7.47 -6.52
N GLY A 8 21.96 8.71 -6.52
CA GLY A 8 21.99 9.55 -5.32
C GLY A 8 21.17 8.88 -4.20
N PRO A 9 21.66 8.85 -2.95
CA PRO A 9 20.89 8.33 -1.83
C PRO A 9 19.63 9.19 -1.65
N LEU A 10 18.46 8.53 -1.64
CA LEU A 10 17.20 9.13 -1.18
C LEU A 10 17.45 9.80 0.19
N PRO A 11 16.86 10.99 0.44
CA PRO A 11 17.20 11.81 1.60
C PRO A 11 17.04 11.02 2.90
N SER A 12 18.18 10.71 3.52
CA SER A 12 18.30 10.03 4.82
C SER A 12 17.56 10.76 5.95
N GLU A 13 17.17 12.01 5.69
CA GLU A 13 16.42 12.88 6.57
C GLU A 13 14.98 12.42 6.83
N ILE A 14 14.29 11.81 5.85
CA ILE A 14 12.92 11.30 6.06
C ILE A 14 12.93 10.00 6.87
N TYR A 15 13.95 9.16 6.65
CA TYR A 15 14.15 7.93 7.41
C TYR A 15 14.45 8.24 8.88
N TRP A 16 15.35 9.20 9.16
CA TRP A 16 15.67 9.61 10.52
C TRP A 16 14.50 10.30 11.22
N ARG A 17 13.74 11.16 10.52
CA ARG A 17 12.55 11.81 11.11
C ARG A 17 11.48 10.80 11.52
N ARG A 18 11.19 9.79 10.67
CA ARG A 18 10.21 8.74 11.00
C ARG A 18 10.70 7.82 12.12
N ARG A 19 12.01 7.52 12.15
CA ARG A 19 12.61 6.67 13.20
C ARG A 19 12.70 7.39 14.55
N ALA A 20 13.00 8.69 14.55
CA ALA A 20 12.97 9.53 15.75
C ALA A 20 11.53 9.66 16.31
N LEU A 21 10.53 9.81 15.44
CA LEU A 21 9.12 9.85 15.83
C LEU A 21 8.67 8.51 16.44
N ALA A 22 9.05 7.38 15.83
CA ALA A 22 8.77 6.05 16.39
C ALA A 22 9.42 5.84 17.76
N ILE A 23 10.69 6.25 17.94
CA ILE A 23 11.38 6.18 19.23
C ILE A 23 10.69 7.09 20.27
N GLY A 24 10.30 8.30 19.89
CA GLY A 24 9.57 9.22 20.77
C GLY A 24 8.24 8.64 21.26
N VAL A 25 7.47 8.02 20.36
CA VAL A 25 6.20 7.36 20.72
C VAL A 25 6.46 6.20 21.69
N VAL A 26 7.47 5.38 21.45
CA VAL A 26 7.83 4.26 22.36
C VAL A 26 8.21 4.79 23.75
N VAL A 27 9.01 5.86 23.83
CA VAL A 27 9.39 6.47 25.12
C VAL A 27 8.17 7.01 25.87
N VAL A 28 7.23 7.66 25.17
CA VAL A 28 5.98 8.16 25.77
C VAL A 28 5.13 7.01 26.29
N VAL A 29 4.97 5.93 25.52
CA VAL A 29 4.21 4.74 25.95
C VAL A 29 4.85 4.11 27.19
N VAL A 30 6.17 3.96 27.20
CA VAL A 30 6.90 3.43 28.37
C VAL A 30 6.73 4.34 29.59
N ALA A 31 6.78 5.66 29.41
CA ALA A 31 6.56 6.61 30.50
C ALA A 31 5.13 6.53 31.06
N ILE A 32 4.12 6.38 30.19
CA ILE A 32 2.72 6.20 30.62
C ILE A 32 2.55 4.89 31.38
N VAL A 33 3.10 3.79 30.88
CA VAL A 33 3.04 2.48 31.56
C VAL A 33 3.74 2.55 32.91
N ALA A 34 4.92 3.18 32.99
CA ALA A 34 5.62 3.40 34.25
C ALA A 34 4.82 4.28 35.22
N ALA A 35 4.16 5.35 34.74
CA ALA A 35 3.31 6.21 35.56
C ALA A 35 2.08 5.48 36.09
N VAL A 36 1.45 4.63 35.26
CA VAL A 36 0.31 3.79 35.67
C VAL A 36 0.76 2.77 36.72
N ILE A 37 1.90 2.11 36.52
CA ILE A 37 2.46 1.17 37.51
C ILE A 37 2.79 1.92 38.81
N PHE A 38 3.39 3.11 38.73
CA PHE A 38 3.70 3.93 39.90
C PHE A 38 2.44 4.39 40.65
N ALA A 39 1.38 4.75 39.93
CA ALA A 39 0.08 5.10 40.51
C ALA A 39 -0.60 3.89 41.18
N LEU A 40 -0.45 2.69 40.62
CA LEU A 40 -1.01 1.45 41.18
C LEU A 40 -0.21 0.91 42.37
N VAL A 41 1.10 1.17 42.44
CA VAL A 41 1.99 0.68 43.51
C VAL A 41 2.22 1.73 44.62
N GLY A 42 2.06 3.03 44.33
CA GLY A 42 2.33 4.14 45.25
C GLY A 42 1.11 4.93 45.72
N GLY A 43 -0.11 4.42 45.53
CA GLY A 43 -1.36 5.14 45.78
C GLY A 43 -1.74 5.32 47.25
N SER A 44 -0.97 6.10 48.02
CA SER A 44 -1.45 6.72 49.27
C SER A 44 -0.69 8.02 49.57
N ALA A 45 -1.07 9.09 48.89
CA ALA A 45 -1.00 10.45 49.42
C ALA A 45 -1.97 11.33 48.63
N GLY A 46 -3.06 11.73 49.29
CA GLY A 46 -4.03 12.67 48.73
C GLY A 46 -3.42 14.06 48.56
N ALA A 47 -3.95 14.81 47.61
CA ALA A 47 -3.78 16.25 47.54
C ALA A 47 -5.10 16.89 47.11
N ASP A 48 -5.61 17.69 48.03
CA ASP A 48 -6.83 18.49 47.96
C ASP A 48 -6.91 19.36 46.72
N THR A 49 -8.13 19.44 46.20
CA THR A 49 -8.52 20.35 45.12
C THR A 49 -8.65 21.76 45.72
N LYS A 50 -7.76 22.67 45.32
CA LYS A 50 -7.96 24.11 45.55
C LYS A 50 -8.02 24.86 44.23
N ALA A 51 -9.19 25.46 43.99
CA ALA A 51 -9.47 26.36 42.88
C ALA A 51 -8.75 27.70 43.03
N ALA A 52 -8.28 28.24 41.90
CA ALA A 52 -8.07 29.67 41.59
C ALA A 52 -7.62 29.73 40.11
N GLU A 53 -8.49 30.17 39.20
CA GLU A 53 -8.59 31.54 38.66
C GLU A 53 -7.75 31.80 37.38
N LYS A 54 -8.44 32.36 36.39
CA LYS A 54 -7.99 32.81 35.07
C LYS A 54 -7.61 34.30 35.17
N PRO A 55 -6.53 34.77 34.53
CA PRO A 55 -6.63 35.75 33.41
C PRO A 55 -5.63 35.41 32.28
N ALA A 56 -5.99 35.39 31.00
CA ALA A 56 -6.12 36.53 30.08
C ALA A 56 -4.87 37.44 29.92
N GLU A 57 -4.37 37.47 28.67
CA GLU A 57 -3.82 38.61 27.92
C GLU A 57 -2.30 38.88 27.85
N SER A 58 -1.80 38.66 26.63
CA SER A 58 -0.82 39.38 25.80
C SER A 58 -0.07 40.60 26.38
N ALA A 59 1.26 40.59 26.24
CA ALA A 59 2.07 41.80 26.03
C ALA A 59 3.42 41.48 25.35
N ALA A 60 3.70 42.12 24.22
CA ALA A 60 5.05 42.44 23.73
C ALA A 60 5.53 43.74 24.42
N PRO A 61 6.83 44.13 24.42
CA PRO A 61 7.35 44.89 23.25
C PRO A 61 8.89 44.88 22.99
N ALA A 62 9.21 45.22 21.73
CA ALA A 62 10.23 46.15 21.18
C ALA A 62 11.77 46.05 21.46
N GLY A 63 12.53 46.08 20.35
CA GLY A 63 13.91 46.59 20.26
C GLY A 63 14.37 46.79 18.79
N LYS A 64 14.47 48.05 18.35
CA LYS A 64 15.00 48.58 17.05
C LYS A 64 16.56 48.72 17.13
N PRO A 65 17.37 49.16 16.11
CA PRO A 65 17.06 50.00 14.93
C PRO A 65 17.80 49.75 13.59
N VAL A 66 17.37 50.55 12.62
CA VAL A 66 17.72 50.74 11.19
C VAL A 66 18.96 51.63 11.00
N ILE A 67 19.78 51.38 9.95
CA ILE A 67 20.51 52.41 9.16
C ILE A 67 20.54 52.02 7.66
N LEU A 68 20.29 53.01 6.80
CA LEU A 68 20.08 53.12 5.32
C LEU A 68 21.37 53.59 4.57
N PRO A 69 21.37 54.07 3.29
CA PRO A 69 20.96 53.54 1.97
C PRO A 69 22.15 53.74 0.94
N PRO A 70 22.06 53.96 -0.41
CA PRO A 70 21.18 54.90 -1.18
C PRO A 70 20.59 54.44 -2.55
N ASN A 71 19.44 55.08 -2.91
CA ASN A 71 18.91 55.55 -4.22
C ASN A 71 19.04 54.71 -5.53
N GLU A 72 18.07 54.69 -6.46
CA GLU A 72 17.44 55.82 -7.16
C GLU A 72 16.07 55.47 -7.80
N ILE A 73 15.29 56.51 -8.06
CA ILE A 73 13.93 56.57 -8.65
C ILE A 73 14.07 56.93 -10.13
N ASN A 74 13.27 56.35 -11.05
CA ASN A 74 12.64 57.09 -12.17
C ASN A 74 11.57 56.26 -12.93
N LYS A 75 10.48 56.96 -13.27
CA LYS A 75 9.15 56.59 -13.86
C LYS A 75 9.22 56.54 -15.41
N PRO A 76 8.12 56.50 -16.21
CA PRO A 76 6.88 55.68 -16.27
C PRO A 76 6.80 54.85 -17.60
N ALA A 77 5.85 53.92 -17.72
CA ALA A 77 5.36 53.51 -19.05
C ALA A 77 3.86 53.20 -19.02
N ASP A 78 3.12 53.99 -19.79
CA ASP A 78 1.72 53.84 -20.16
C ASP A 78 1.43 52.56 -20.96
N LYS A 79 0.22 52.03 -20.74
CA LYS A 79 -0.68 51.28 -21.65
C LYS A 79 -0.08 50.23 -22.62
N PRO A 80 -0.65 49.01 -22.60
CA PRO A 80 -1.07 48.37 -23.86
C PRO A 80 -2.57 48.01 -23.79
N ALA A 81 -3.42 48.49 -24.71
CA ALA A 81 -3.63 47.98 -26.07
C ALA A 81 -4.38 46.63 -26.07
N GLU A 82 -5.65 46.74 -26.44
CA GLU A 82 -6.66 45.71 -26.61
C GLU A 82 -6.45 44.91 -27.91
N ALA A 83 -6.56 43.59 -27.84
CA ALA A 83 -7.04 42.65 -28.88
C ALA A 83 -6.92 41.18 -28.35
N PRO A 84 -7.64 40.20 -28.92
CA PRO A 84 -9.08 40.09 -29.11
C PRO A 84 -9.66 38.85 -28.39
N VAL A 85 -10.95 38.90 -28.05
CA VAL A 85 -11.72 37.77 -27.51
C VAL A 85 -11.86 36.69 -28.60
N HIS A 86 -11.38 35.48 -28.33
CA HIS A 86 -11.75 34.30 -29.10
C HIS A 86 -12.92 33.62 -28.40
N ASP A 87 -14.08 33.61 -29.05
CA ASP A 87 -15.23 32.77 -28.74
C ASP A 87 -14.86 31.30 -28.97
N GLY A 88 -14.31 30.66 -27.94
CA GLY A 88 -14.29 29.21 -27.81
C GLY A 88 -15.61 28.71 -27.22
N PRO A 89 -16.13 27.53 -27.63
CA PRO A 89 -17.28 26.92 -26.95
C PRO A 89 -17.01 26.80 -25.45
N PRO A 90 -18.02 26.97 -24.58
CA PRO A 90 -17.80 26.90 -23.15
C PRO A 90 -17.28 25.50 -22.81
N ILE A 91 -16.06 25.43 -22.28
CA ILE A 91 -15.54 24.22 -21.67
C ILE A 91 -16.47 23.93 -20.50
N ALA A 92 -17.31 22.91 -20.65
CA ALA A 92 -18.20 22.47 -19.60
C ALA A 92 -17.36 22.21 -18.34
N LYS A 93 -17.68 22.94 -17.27
CA LYS A 93 -17.16 22.68 -15.93
C LYS A 93 -17.38 21.19 -15.66
N PRO A 94 -16.38 20.42 -15.19
CA PRO A 94 -16.60 19.04 -14.79
C PRO A 94 -17.72 19.05 -13.74
N GLU A 95 -18.89 18.56 -14.12
CA GLU A 95 -20.01 18.42 -13.20
C GLU A 95 -19.58 17.35 -12.20
N LEU A 96 -19.44 17.72 -10.92
CA LEU A 96 -19.27 16.75 -9.85
C LEU A 96 -20.55 15.91 -9.84
N VAL A 97 -20.53 14.77 -10.51
CA VAL A 97 -21.58 13.77 -10.36
C VAL A 97 -21.62 13.44 -8.87
N PRO A 98 -22.75 13.68 -8.17
CA PRO A 98 -22.84 13.34 -6.76
C PRO A 98 -22.52 11.85 -6.61
N PRO A 99 -21.71 11.45 -5.60
CA PRO A 99 -21.43 10.05 -5.38
C PRO A 99 -22.76 9.33 -5.22
N VAL A 100 -22.99 8.33 -6.08
CA VAL A 100 -24.20 7.50 -6.02
C VAL A 100 -24.31 6.97 -4.59
N ALA A 101 -25.38 7.34 -3.90
CA ALA A 101 -25.65 6.85 -2.56
C ALA A 101 -25.91 5.35 -2.66
N LEU A 102 -25.02 4.54 -2.07
CA LEU A 102 -25.15 3.09 -2.04
C LEU A 102 -26.19 2.71 -0.98
N ASN A 103 -27.17 1.88 -1.35
CA ASN A 103 -28.12 1.33 -0.39
C ASN A 103 -27.64 -0.03 0.14
N PRO A 104 -28.02 -0.42 1.36
CA PRO A 104 -27.72 -1.74 1.89
C PRO A 104 -28.22 -2.86 0.96
N GLY A 105 -27.34 -3.79 0.58
CA GLY A 105 -27.66 -4.93 -0.28
C GLY A 105 -27.48 -4.69 -1.78
N ASP A 106 -27.13 -3.47 -2.18
CA ASP A 106 -26.68 -3.16 -3.54
C ASP A 106 -25.36 -3.89 -3.85
N ASP A 107 -25.01 -4.00 -5.13
CA ASP A 107 -23.70 -4.53 -5.53
C ASP A 107 -22.58 -3.60 -5.07
N CYS A 108 -21.52 -4.16 -4.47
CA CYS A 108 -20.37 -3.39 -4.04
C CYS A 108 -19.67 -2.78 -5.26
N PRO A 109 -19.61 -1.45 -5.40
CA PRO A 109 -18.76 -0.84 -6.40
C PRO A 109 -17.28 -1.09 -6.07
N ASP A 110 -16.42 -1.13 -7.09
CA ASP A 110 -15.00 -1.41 -6.87
C ASP A 110 -14.33 -0.37 -5.95
N ALA A 111 -14.84 0.87 -5.92
CA ALA A 111 -14.36 1.92 -5.03
C ALA A 111 -14.60 1.65 -3.53
N THR A 112 -15.54 0.76 -3.18
CA THR A 112 -15.81 0.37 -1.79
C THR A 112 -15.20 -0.99 -1.43
N LEU A 113 -14.44 -1.60 -2.34
CA LEU A 113 -13.74 -2.85 -2.11
C LEU A 113 -12.23 -2.63 -2.15
N ALA A 114 -11.52 -3.43 -1.36
CA ALA A 114 -10.07 -3.58 -1.47
C ALA A 114 -9.74 -5.05 -1.68
N VAL A 115 -8.75 -5.32 -2.55
CA VAL A 115 -8.20 -6.65 -2.77
C VAL A 115 -6.75 -6.65 -2.31
N LYS A 116 -6.41 -7.63 -1.48
CA LYS A 116 -5.05 -7.84 -1.00
C LYS A 116 -4.58 -9.25 -1.33
N ALA A 117 -3.34 -9.33 -1.76
CA ALA A 117 -2.62 -10.58 -1.93
C ALA A 117 -1.64 -10.79 -0.77
N SER A 118 -1.33 -12.04 -0.47
CA SER A 118 -0.17 -12.42 0.34
C SER A 118 0.31 -13.81 -0.02
N THR A 119 1.58 -14.09 0.30
CA THR A 119 2.20 -15.40 0.21
C THR A 119 2.47 -15.92 1.62
N ASP A 120 2.50 -17.25 1.81
CA ASP A 120 2.80 -17.85 3.12
C ASP A 120 4.27 -17.65 3.55
N LYS A 121 5.18 -17.47 2.59
CA LYS A 121 6.59 -17.16 2.80
C LYS A 121 7.07 -16.11 1.78
N PRO A 122 8.11 -15.33 2.10
CA PRO A 122 8.72 -14.41 1.14
C PRO A 122 9.68 -15.12 0.16
N SER A 123 10.12 -16.33 0.46
CA SER A 123 11.10 -17.10 -0.34
C SER A 123 10.79 -18.59 -0.29
N TYR A 124 11.04 -19.24 -1.42
CA TYR A 124 10.81 -20.67 -1.65
C TYR A 124 12.00 -21.27 -2.39
N LEU A 125 12.14 -22.59 -2.39
CA LEU A 125 13.05 -23.32 -3.28
C LEU A 125 12.30 -23.80 -4.53
N ALA A 126 13.02 -23.96 -5.63
CA ALA A 126 12.44 -24.53 -6.85
C ALA A 126 11.82 -25.91 -6.56
N GLY A 127 10.55 -26.07 -6.97
CA GLY A 127 9.74 -27.26 -6.71
C GLY A 127 8.91 -27.20 -5.43
N GLU A 128 9.09 -26.21 -4.55
CA GLU A 128 8.12 -25.92 -3.50
C GLU A 128 6.82 -25.35 -4.10
N GLN A 129 5.73 -25.43 -3.31
CA GLN A 129 4.41 -24.98 -3.73
C GLN A 129 3.96 -23.78 -2.88
N PRO A 130 4.19 -22.53 -3.36
CA PRO A 130 3.72 -21.34 -2.67
C PRO A 130 2.21 -21.36 -2.44
N LYS A 131 1.79 -20.97 -1.23
CA LYS A 131 0.38 -20.78 -0.90
C LYS A 131 0.06 -19.30 -0.98
N PHE A 132 -0.83 -18.96 -1.90
CA PHE A 132 -1.29 -17.61 -2.14
C PHE A 132 -2.62 -17.38 -1.43
N THR A 133 -2.69 -16.32 -0.66
CA THR A 133 -3.91 -15.90 0.03
C THR A 133 -4.42 -14.62 -0.61
N MET A 134 -5.71 -14.62 -0.93
CA MET A 134 -6.45 -13.55 -1.55
C MET A 134 -7.48 -13.06 -0.55
N VAL A 135 -7.49 -11.77 -0.26
CA VAL A 135 -8.42 -11.17 0.69
C VAL A 135 -9.19 -10.07 0.00
N VAL A 136 -10.51 -10.15 0.04
CA VAL A 136 -11.43 -9.11 -0.45
C VAL A 136 -12.10 -8.49 0.77
N THR A 137 -12.03 -7.16 0.88
CA THR A 137 -12.52 -6.41 2.04
C THR A 137 -13.49 -5.33 1.60
N ASN A 138 -14.64 -5.20 2.27
CA ASN A 138 -15.46 -3.99 2.16
C ASN A 138 -14.85 -2.86 2.98
N ILE A 139 -14.31 -1.86 2.28
CA ILE A 139 -13.73 -0.64 2.87
C ILE A 139 -14.72 0.53 2.88
N GLY A 140 -15.93 0.33 2.36
CA GLY A 140 -17.03 1.27 2.43
C GLY A 140 -17.74 1.27 3.78
N LEU A 141 -18.73 2.15 3.88
CA LEU A 141 -19.54 2.34 5.10
C LEU A 141 -20.90 1.63 5.06
N VAL A 142 -21.25 1.01 3.93
CA VAL A 142 -22.55 0.39 3.68
C VAL A 142 -22.36 -1.10 3.38
N GLN A 143 -23.29 -1.93 3.87
CA GLN A 143 -23.31 -3.34 3.51
C GLN A 143 -23.67 -3.51 2.03
N CYS A 144 -22.91 -4.30 1.29
CA CYS A 144 -23.15 -4.55 -0.13
C CYS A 144 -22.82 -6.00 -0.49
N LYS A 145 -23.14 -6.43 -1.71
CA LYS A 145 -22.85 -7.79 -2.19
C LYS A 145 -21.85 -7.79 -3.34
N ARG A 146 -20.97 -8.78 -3.41
CA ARG A 146 -20.06 -8.97 -4.55
C ARG A 146 -19.84 -10.45 -4.80
N ASP A 147 -19.77 -10.82 -6.07
CA ASP A 147 -19.26 -12.13 -6.46
C ASP A 147 -17.76 -12.19 -6.18
N VAL A 148 -17.34 -13.16 -5.39
CA VAL A 148 -15.94 -13.49 -5.10
C VAL A 148 -15.64 -14.97 -5.39
N GLY A 149 -16.46 -15.57 -6.27
CA GLY A 149 -16.32 -16.94 -6.72
C GLY A 149 -15.07 -17.18 -7.56
N ALA A 150 -14.80 -18.47 -7.78
CA ALA A 150 -13.67 -18.91 -8.58
C ALA A 150 -13.74 -18.46 -10.05
N ALA A 151 -14.91 -18.04 -10.53
CA ALA A 151 -15.07 -17.47 -11.87
C ALA A 151 -14.42 -16.09 -12.04
N VAL A 152 -14.35 -15.28 -10.98
CA VAL A 152 -13.97 -13.85 -11.07
C VAL A 152 -12.73 -13.48 -10.24
N LEU A 153 -12.35 -14.33 -9.28
CA LEU A 153 -11.20 -14.09 -8.41
C LEU A 153 -9.93 -14.79 -8.94
N ALA A 154 -9.06 -14.00 -9.56
CA ALA A 154 -7.84 -14.48 -10.21
C ALA A 154 -6.58 -14.14 -9.40
N ALA A 155 -5.74 -15.14 -9.15
CA ALA A 155 -4.34 -14.97 -8.74
C ALA A 155 -3.44 -15.13 -9.96
N SER A 156 -2.51 -14.21 -10.16
CA SER A 156 -1.54 -14.24 -11.27
C SER A 156 -0.13 -13.96 -10.77
N VAL A 157 0.84 -14.67 -11.35
CA VAL A 157 2.27 -14.47 -11.06
C VAL A 157 2.94 -13.80 -12.26
N PHE A 158 3.76 -12.80 -11.98
CA PHE A 158 4.50 -12.01 -12.95
C PHE A 158 6.01 -12.10 -12.72
N SER A 159 6.79 -12.10 -13.79
CA SER A 159 8.23 -11.86 -13.72
C SER A 159 8.54 -10.39 -13.43
N VAL A 160 9.81 -10.09 -13.14
CA VAL A 160 10.31 -8.71 -12.98
C VAL A 160 10.07 -7.82 -14.21
N ASP A 161 10.00 -8.42 -15.40
CA ASP A 161 9.68 -7.71 -16.66
C ASP A 161 8.17 -7.48 -16.86
N ASN A 162 7.35 -7.70 -15.83
CA ASN A 162 5.89 -7.64 -15.87
C ASN A 162 5.24 -8.62 -16.88
N LYS A 163 5.94 -9.70 -17.23
CA LYS A 163 5.34 -10.78 -18.01
C LYS A 163 4.55 -11.72 -17.10
N ARG A 164 3.26 -11.92 -17.37
CA ARG A 164 2.46 -12.94 -16.67
C ARG A 164 2.98 -14.33 -17.05
N ILE A 165 3.37 -15.12 -16.05
CA ILE A 165 3.91 -16.47 -16.24
C ILE A 165 2.96 -17.57 -15.77
N TRP A 166 1.96 -17.21 -14.97
CA TRP A 166 0.96 -18.14 -14.46
C TRP A 166 -0.30 -17.40 -14.00
N ALA A 167 -1.45 -18.07 -14.06
CA ALA A 167 -2.68 -17.69 -13.38
C ALA A 167 -3.47 -18.93 -12.91
N ASN A 168 -4.16 -18.83 -11.78
CA ASN A 168 -4.97 -19.93 -11.22
C ASN A 168 -6.07 -20.43 -12.19
N LEU A 169 -6.64 -19.52 -12.99
CA LEU A 169 -7.74 -19.84 -13.90
C LEU A 169 -7.28 -20.38 -15.26
N ASP A 170 -5.98 -20.36 -15.58
CA ASP A 170 -5.49 -20.79 -16.91
C ASP A 170 -5.76 -22.28 -17.16
N CYS A 171 -5.65 -23.12 -16.12
CA CYS A 171 -5.70 -24.59 -16.21
C CYS A 171 -6.86 -25.26 -15.49
N ALA A 172 -7.53 -24.53 -14.62
CA ALA A 172 -8.74 -25.00 -13.94
C ALA A 172 -9.75 -23.84 -13.88
N PRO A 173 -10.21 -23.33 -15.05
CA PRO A 173 -11.24 -22.32 -15.05
C PRO A 173 -12.50 -22.90 -14.40
N SER A 174 -13.08 -22.14 -13.48
CA SER A 174 -14.36 -22.47 -12.85
C SER A 174 -15.40 -21.45 -13.27
N GLN A 175 -16.65 -21.89 -13.41
CA GLN A 175 -17.80 -21.00 -13.61
C GLN A 175 -18.61 -20.83 -12.32
N GLU A 176 -18.06 -21.27 -11.19
CA GLU A 176 -18.72 -21.14 -9.90
C GLU A 176 -18.69 -19.68 -9.43
N SER A 177 -19.86 -19.07 -9.41
CA SER A 177 -20.12 -17.79 -8.73
C SER A 177 -20.28 -18.01 -7.23
N SER A 178 -19.79 -17.08 -6.43
CA SER A 178 -19.97 -17.03 -4.98
C SER A 178 -20.29 -15.60 -4.57
N ILE A 179 -21.58 -15.24 -4.63
CA ILE A 179 -22.06 -13.93 -4.21
C ILE A 179 -22.04 -13.88 -2.69
N LYS A 180 -21.23 -12.98 -2.14
CA LYS A 180 -21.13 -12.76 -0.70
C LYS A 180 -21.60 -11.35 -0.34
N SER A 181 -22.35 -11.24 0.75
CA SER A 181 -22.65 -9.96 1.40
C SER A 181 -21.51 -9.58 2.33
N PHE A 182 -21.07 -8.32 2.27
CA PHE A 182 -20.01 -7.77 3.08
C PHE A 182 -20.55 -6.63 3.93
N ASN A 183 -20.50 -6.78 5.25
CA ASN A 183 -20.60 -5.65 6.16
C ASN A 183 -19.36 -4.74 6.04
N PRO A 184 -19.43 -3.46 6.46
CA PRO A 184 -18.26 -2.61 6.56
C PRO A 184 -17.12 -3.29 7.34
N GLY A 185 -15.93 -3.38 6.74
CA GLY A 185 -14.76 -4.06 7.29
C GLY A 185 -14.77 -5.59 7.19
N GLU A 186 -15.84 -6.22 6.70
CA GLU A 186 -15.92 -7.66 6.51
C GLU A 186 -14.98 -8.12 5.39
N GLN A 187 -14.43 -9.33 5.56
CA GLN A 187 -13.41 -9.88 4.67
C GLN A 187 -13.78 -11.30 4.23
N VAL A 188 -13.53 -11.59 2.96
CA VAL A 188 -13.51 -12.96 2.44
C VAL A 188 -12.08 -13.31 2.11
N THR A 189 -11.64 -14.46 2.61
CA THR A 189 -10.31 -15.01 2.35
C THR A 189 -10.42 -16.26 1.50
N THR A 190 -9.62 -16.34 0.46
CA THR A 190 -9.52 -17.50 -0.43
C THR A 190 -8.06 -17.83 -0.65
N GLU A 191 -7.74 -19.12 -0.72
CA GLU A 191 -6.37 -19.59 -0.84
C GLU A 191 -6.19 -20.44 -2.09
N VAL A 192 -5.04 -20.30 -2.73
CA VAL A 192 -4.64 -21.06 -3.91
C VAL A 192 -3.22 -21.56 -3.72
N THR A 193 -3.01 -22.86 -3.96
CA THR A 193 -1.67 -23.46 -3.95
C THR A 193 -1.12 -23.47 -5.38
N TRP A 194 0.01 -22.81 -5.59
CA TRP A 194 0.68 -22.80 -6.88
C TRP A 194 1.74 -23.89 -6.96
N THR A 195 1.77 -24.64 -8.06
CA THR A 195 2.71 -25.77 -8.23
C THR A 195 4.12 -25.36 -8.65
N GLY A 196 4.40 -24.06 -8.80
CA GLY A 196 5.65 -23.56 -9.38
C GLY A 196 5.78 -23.78 -10.90
N MET A 197 4.67 -24.13 -11.57
CA MET A 197 4.62 -24.37 -13.02
C MET A 197 4.02 -23.15 -13.73
N GLY A 198 4.55 -22.81 -14.89
CA GLY A 198 3.99 -21.79 -15.77
C GLY A 198 2.67 -22.23 -16.39
N SER A 199 1.86 -21.26 -16.77
CA SER A 199 0.62 -21.49 -17.52
C SER A 199 0.35 -20.35 -18.50
N ALA A 200 -0.56 -20.61 -19.43
CA ALA A 200 -1.10 -19.63 -20.35
C ALA A 200 -2.59 -19.95 -20.58
N PRO A 201 -3.38 -19.02 -21.14
CA PRO A 201 -4.78 -19.28 -21.47
C PRO A 201 -4.96 -20.58 -22.26
N ASN A 202 -6.00 -21.35 -21.92
CA ASN A 202 -6.29 -22.70 -22.44
C ASN A 202 -5.30 -23.80 -22.02
N CYS A 203 -4.39 -23.52 -21.08
CA CYS A 203 -3.47 -24.47 -20.47
C CYS A 203 -2.68 -25.36 -21.47
N PRO A 204 -1.83 -24.77 -22.33
CA PRO A 204 -1.00 -25.56 -23.24
C PRO A 204 -0.05 -26.49 -22.46
N LEU A 205 0.11 -27.71 -22.98
CA LEU A 205 1.07 -28.69 -22.48
C LEU A 205 2.28 -28.79 -23.43
N PRO A 206 3.49 -29.09 -22.91
CA PRO A 206 3.83 -29.23 -21.49
C PRO A 206 3.91 -27.87 -20.78
N ARG A 207 3.50 -27.84 -19.50
CA ARG A 207 3.70 -26.65 -18.67
C ARG A 207 5.18 -26.53 -18.29
N PRO A 208 5.84 -25.38 -18.53
CA PRO A 208 7.24 -25.21 -18.14
C PRO A 208 7.37 -25.06 -16.63
N ALA A 209 8.40 -25.64 -16.02
CA ALA A 209 8.75 -25.34 -14.65
C ALA A 209 9.30 -23.90 -14.56
N ILE A 210 8.87 -23.14 -13.55
CA ILE A 210 9.41 -21.81 -13.30
C ILE A 210 10.72 -21.94 -12.53
N GLY A 211 11.77 -21.35 -13.09
CA GLY A 211 13.10 -21.39 -12.50
C GLY A 211 13.29 -20.41 -11.34
N PRO A 212 14.50 -20.42 -10.75
CA PRO A 212 14.88 -19.43 -9.75
C PRO A 212 14.73 -18.00 -10.26
N GLY A 213 14.30 -17.09 -9.40
CA GLY A 213 14.06 -15.70 -9.76
C GLY A 213 13.23 -14.95 -8.73
N THR A 214 13.05 -13.65 -8.99
CA THR A 214 12.10 -12.81 -8.24
C THR A 214 10.82 -12.68 -9.05
N TYR A 215 9.69 -12.81 -8.37
CA TYR A 215 8.38 -12.79 -8.97
C TYR A 215 7.44 -11.90 -8.15
N SER A 216 6.30 -11.56 -8.73
CA SER A 216 5.24 -10.83 -8.03
C SER A 216 3.90 -11.52 -8.19
N LEU A 217 3.20 -11.70 -7.07
CA LEU A 217 1.82 -12.13 -7.03
C LEU A 217 0.91 -10.89 -7.14
N VAL A 218 -0.08 -10.95 -8.02
CA VAL A 218 -1.17 -9.98 -8.11
C VAL A 218 -2.49 -10.74 -8.06
N VAL A 219 -3.41 -10.25 -7.24
CA VAL A 219 -4.78 -10.75 -7.17
C VAL A 219 -5.70 -9.75 -7.84
N GLN A 220 -6.68 -10.25 -8.59
CA GLN A 220 -7.62 -9.46 -9.34
C GLN A 220 -9.04 -9.99 -9.12
N LEU A 221 -9.97 -9.08 -8.87
CA LEU A 221 -11.41 -9.33 -8.80
C LEU A 221 -12.11 -8.41 -9.80
N GLY A 222 -12.51 -8.93 -10.96
CA GLY A 222 -12.98 -8.08 -12.05
C GLY A 222 -11.89 -7.08 -12.47
N ASP A 223 -12.16 -5.78 -12.40
CA ASP A 223 -11.18 -4.72 -12.71
C ASP A 223 -10.32 -4.29 -11.50
N LEU A 224 -10.71 -4.70 -10.29
CA LEU A 224 -10.01 -4.35 -9.06
C LEU A 224 -8.77 -5.22 -8.88
N ARG A 225 -7.59 -4.60 -8.70
CA ARG A 225 -6.30 -5.29 -8.55
C ARG A 225 -5.62 -4.96 -7.24
N SER A 226 -4.95 -5.94 -6.65
CA SER A 226 -4.06 -5.73 -5.51
C SER A 226 -2.77 -5.03 -5.92
N ALA A 227 -2.06 -4.48 -4.94
CA ALA A 227 -0.63 -4.20 -5.10
C ALA A 227 0.13 -5.52 -5.38
N PRO A 228 1.25 -5.47 -6.13
CA PRO A 228 2.12 -6.63 -6.33
C PRO A 228 2.79 -7.05 -5.03
N VAL A 229 2.80 -8.35 -4.74
CA VAL A 229 3.52 -8.92 -3.60
C VAL A 229 4.76 -9.65 -4.10
N PRO A 230 5.97 -9.15 -3.82
CA PRO A 230 7.19 -9.79 -4.26
C PRO A 230 7.47 -11.06 -3.46
N PHE A 231 7.98 -12.07 -4.14
CA PHE A 231 8.53 -13.28 -3.52
C PHE A 231 9.65 -13.87 -4.38
N ILE A 232 10.47 -14.73 -3.79
CA ILE A 232 11.65 -15.32 -4.43
C ILE A 232 11.46 -16.83 -4.59
N ILE A 233 11.89 -17.37 -5.72
CA ILE A 233 12.17 -18.80 -5.88
C ILE A 233 13.69 -18.93 -6.00
N GLY A 234 14.31 -19.64 -5.07
CA GLY A 234 15.73 -19.96 -5.07
C GLY A 234 16.01 -21.29 -5.78
N GLU A 235 17.29 -21.56 -6.04
CA GLU A 235 17.73 -22.84 -6.56
C GLU A 235 17.44 -23.95 -5.56
N LYS A 236 16.94 -25.10 -6.05
CA LYS A 236 16.96 -26.31 -5.25
C LYS A 236 18.43 -26.72 -5.11
N PRO A 237 18.94 -26.99 -3.89
CA PRO A 237 20.27 -27.56 -3.72
C PRO A 237 20.37 -28.82 -4.60
N ALA A 238 21.41 -28.89 -5.44
CA ALA A 238 21.70 -30.12 -6.16
C ALA A 238 21.85 -31.25 -5.15
N ASP A 239 21.20 -32.39 -5.40
CA ASP A 239 21.41 -33.59 -4.59
C ASP A 239 22.93 -33.81 -4.47
N ALA A 240 23.46 -33.66 -3.26
CA ALA A 240 24.88 -33.83 -3.01
C ALA A 240 25.29 -35.22 -3.52
N PRO A 241 26.44 -35.36 -4.23
CA PRO A 241 26.91 -36.67 -4.64
C PRO A 241 26.98 -37.60 -3.42
N PRO A 242 26.55 -38.87 -3.53
CA PRO A 242 26.69 -39.81 -2.42
C PRO A 242 28.17 -39.86 -1.98
N PRO A 243 28.45 -39.97 -0.67
CA PRO A 243 29.82 -40.01 -0.18
C PRO A 243 30.59 -41.12 -0.89
N ALA A 244 31.78 -40.81 -1.39
CA ALA A 244 32.64 -41.78 -2.06
C ALA A 244 32.84 -43.00 -1.17
N ALA A 245 32.61 -44.20 -1.71
CA ALA A 245 32.84 -45.44 -0.99
C ALA A 245 34.30 -45.52 -0.53
N PRO A 246 34.58 -45.98 0.71
CA PRO A 246 35.95 -46.14 1.17
C PRO A 246 36.71 -47.14 0.28
N PRO A 247 38.03 -46.94 0.08
CA PRO A 247 38.84 -47.84 -0.73
C PRO A 247 38.81 -49.27 -0.16
N ALA A 248 38.73 -50.24 -1.07
CA ALA A 248 38.62 -51.67 -0.80
C ALA A 248 39.87 -52.28 -0.15
#